data_AF-A0A5J4RXX3-F1
#
_entry.id   AF-A0A5J4RXX3-F1
#
_cell.length_a   1.000
_cell.length_b   1.000
_cell.length_c   1.000
_cell.angle_alpha   90.00
_cell.angle_beta   90.00
_cell.angle_gamma   90.00
#
_symmetry.space_group_name_H-M   'P 1'
#
loop_
_entity.id
_entity.type
_entity.pdbx_description
1 polymer ?
#
loop_
_entity_poly.entity_id
_entity_poly.type
_entity_poly.pdbx_seq_one_letter_code
_entity_poly.pdbx_strand_id
1 'polypeptide(L)'
;MKFSTSNVLRESKDYIFIVLGLVCYAMGWAAFLLPYQITTGGVTGISAIIFYATGFPIQYSYLIINTVLLVFSFKILGFKFTIKTAFGILTLTFLLDIFQRIVGDVRIIGDDQ
;
A
#
# COMPACT_ATOMS: atom_id res chain seq x y z
N MET A 1 -14.00 -13.71 28.52
CA MET A 1 -13.75 -12.56 27.62
C MET A 1 -15.11 -12.04 27.14
N LYS A 2 -15.65 -10.97 27.74
CA LYS A 2 -16.95 -10.40 27.31
C LYS A 2 -16.71 -9.58 26.04
N PHE A 3 -16.95 -10.18 24.87
CA PHE A 3 -16.99 -9.43 23.62
C PHE A 3 -18.23 -8.54 23.64
N SER A 4 -18.06 -7.27 24.01
CA SER A 4 -19.10 -6.26 23.84
C SER A 4 -19.26 -5.99 22.34
N THR A 5 -20.46 -6.19 21.79
CA THR A 5 -20.80 -6.01 20.37
C THR A 5 -20.34 -4.65 19.81
N SER A 6 -20.26 -3.62 20.66
CA SER A 6 -19.77 -2.28 20.28
C SER A 6 -18.29 -2.24 19.90
N ASN A 7 -17.44 -3.08 20.53
CA ASN A 7 -16.02 -3.14 20.23
C ASN A 7 -15.74 -3.86 18.92
N VAL A 8 -16.51 -4.91 18.62
CA VAL A 8 -16.39 -5.65 17.34
C VAL A 8 -16.85 -4.77 16.17
N LEU A 9 -17.97 -4.05 16.33
CA LEU A 9 -18.47 -3.14 15.29
C LEU A 9 -17.48 -2.01 14.98
N ARG A 10 -16.81 -1.47 15.99
CA ARG A 10 -15.80 -0.41 15.82
C ARG A 10 -14.55 -0.94 15.10
N GLU A 11 -14.05 -2.10 15.49
CA GLU A 11 -12.90 -2.74 14.82
C GLU A 11 -13.21 -3.06 13.36
N SER A 12 -14.37 -3.66 13.05
CA SER A 12 -14.77 -3.93 11.66
C SER A 12 -14.88 -2.65 10.83
N LYS A 13 -15.39 -1.57 11.43
CA LYS A 13 -15.47 -0.25 10.77
C LYS A 13 -14.08 0.28 10.42
N ASP A 14 -13.09 0.13 11.30
CA ASP A 14 -11.70 0.51 11.02
C ASP A 14 -11.15 -0.21 9.78
N TYR A 15 -11.32 -1.54 9.69
CA TYR A 15 -10.83 -2.31 8.54
C TYR A 15 -11.51 -1.89 7.23
N ILE A 16 -12.81 -1.59 7.25
CA ILE A 16 -13.53 -1.09 6.08
C ILE A 16 -12.94 0.25 5.62
N PHE A 17 -12.67 1.19 6.54
CA PHE A 17 -12.06 2.47 6.19
C PHE A 17 -10.62 2.32 5.68
N ILE A 18 -9.85 1.39 6.23
CA ILE A 18 -8.51 1.05 5.73
C ILE A 18 -8.63 0.58 4.28
N VAL A 19 -9.49 -0.41 3.99
CA VAL A 19 -9.66 -0.93 2.62
C VAL A 19 -10.13 0.16 1.66
N LEU A 20 -11.10 0.98 2.05
CA LEU A 20 -11.56 2.10 1.22
C LEU A 20 -10.44 3.09 0.89
N GLY A 21 -9.65 3.49 1.88
CA GLY A 21 -8.50 4.37 1.67
C GLY A 21 -7.45 3.74 0.75
N LEU A 22 -7.19 2.44 0.92
CA LEU A 22 -6.24 1.70 0.09
C LEU A 22 -6.72 1.55 -1.35
N VAL A 23 -8.02 1.36 -1.59
CA VAL A 23 -8.61 1.33 -2.93
C VAL A 23 -8.43 2.67 -3.63
N CYS A 24 -8.76 3.78 -2.96
CA CYS A 24 -8.56 5.13 -3.51
C CYS A 24 -7.08 5.40 -3.81
N TYR A 25 -6.18 5.01 -2.90
CA TYR A 25 -4.74 5.17 -3.08
C TYR A 25 -4.21 4.34 -4.25
N ALA A 26 -4.54 3.05 -4.31
CA ALA A 26 -4.03 2.14 -5.33
C ALA A 26 -4.52 2.53 -6.73
N MET A 27 -5.78 2.95 -6.86
CA MET A 27 -6.33 3.46 -8.10
C MET A 27 -5.61 4.74 -8.55
N GLY A 28 -5.46 5.72 -7.66
CA GLY A 28 -4.76 6.97 -7.98
C GLY A 28 -3.29 6.72 -8.35
N TRP A 29 -2.64 5.79 -7.66
CA TRP A 29 -1.26 5.44 -7.93
C TRP A 29 -1.08 4.75 -9.29
N ALA A 30 -1.88 3.73 -9.58
CA ALA A 30 -1.79 2.97 -10.83
C ALA A 30 -2.17 3.82 -12.05
N ALA A 31 -3.18 4.69 -11.93
CA ALA A 31 -3.67 5.51 -13.04
C ALA A 31 -2.82 6.76 -13.33
N PHE A 32 -2.25 7.39 -12.30
CA PHE A 32 -1.61 8.71 -12.46
C PHE A 32 -0.13 8.75 -12.09
N LEU A 33 0.35 7.90 -11.19
CA LEU A 33 1.72 8.03 -10.70
C LEU A 33 2.66 7.05 -11.38
N LEU A 34 2.23 5.80 -11.52
CA LEU A 34 3.01 4.75 -12.16
C LEU A 34 3.36 5.07 -13.63
N PRO A 35 2.43 5.49 -14.51
CA PRO A 35 2.74 5.70 -15.93
C PRO A 35 3.71 6.87 -16.20
N TYR A 36 3.75 7.85 -15.31
CA TYR A 36 4.56 9.08 -15.44
C TYR A 36 5.82 9.06 -14.57
N GLN A 37 6.15 7.90 -13.98
CA GLN A 37 7.30 7.75 -13.07
C GLN A 37 7.30 8.74 -11.89
N ILE A 38 6.12 9.18 -11.46
CA ILE A 38 5.98 10.11 -10.35
C ILE A 38 6.07 9.30 -9.06
N THR A 39 7.19 9.45 -8.35
CA THR A 39 7.36 8.85 -7.02
C THR A 39 6.45 9.50 -5.99
N THR A 40 5.80 8.67 -5.17
CA THR A 40 5.16 9.11 -3.93
C THR A 40 6.18 9.33 -2.81
N GLY A 41 5.76 9.94 -1.70
CA GLY A 41 6.53 9.86 -0.45
C GLY A 41 6.46 8.46 0.20
N GLY A 42 7.35 8.21 1.17
CA GLY A 42 7.36 7.00 2.00
C GLY A 42 8.02 5.78 1.36
N VAL A 43 7.63 4.57 1.82
CA VAL A 43 8.29 3.30 1.43
C VAL A 43 8.03 2.92 -0.03
N THR A 44 6.82 3.18 -0.54
CA THR A 44 6.47 3.00 -1.96
C THR A 44 7.34 3.89 -2.85
N GLY A 45 7.60 5.13 -2.43
CA GLY A 45 8.49 6.07 -3.10
C GLY A 45 9.94 5.60 -3.18
N ILE A 46 10.50 5.23 -2.02
CA ILE A 46 11.87 4.69 -1.95
C ILE A 46 12.00 3.45 -2.86
N SER A 47 11.00 2.58 -2.86
CA SER A 47 10.98 1.38 -3.70
C SER A 47 10.92 1.72 -5.19
N ALA A 48 10.12 2.73 -5.57
CA ALA A 48 10.05 3.20 -6.95
C ALA A 48 11.38 3.84 -7.41
N ILE A 49 12.06 4.61 -6.56
CA ILE A 49 13.39 5.16 -6.86
C ILE A 49 14.39 4.03 -7.10
N ILE A 50 14.39 3.00 -6.25
CA ILE A 50 15.26 1.81 -6.42
C ILE A 50 14.97 1.15 -7.77
N PHE A 51 13.70 0.95 -8.11
CA PHE A 51 13.30 0.37 -9.40
C PHE A 51 13.76 1.24 -10.58
N TYR A 52 13.55 2.56 -10.55
CA TYR A 52 13.98 3.45 -11.63
C TYR A 52 15.51 3.52 -11.79
N ALA A 53 16.25 3.44 -10.68
CA ALA A 53 17.71 3.52 -10.70
C ALA A 53 18.40 2.21 -11.08
N THR A 54 17.79 1.05 -10.76
CA THR A 54 18.48 -0.25 -10.84
C THR A 54 17.75 -1.31 -11.66
N GLY A 55 16.49 -1.08 -12.02
CA GLY A 55 15.60 -2.09 -12.60
C GLY A 55 15.17 -3.18 -11.61
N PHE A 56 15.57 -3.10 -10.33
CA PHE A 56 15.23 -4.09 -9.33
C PHE A 56 13.71 -4.09 -9.05
N PRO A 57 13.01 -5.23 -9.10
CA PRO A 57 11.56 -5.24 -9.02
C PRO A 57 11.04 -4.63 -7.72
N ILE A 58 10.14 -3.67 -7.86
CA ILE A 58 9.64 -2.81 -6.77
C ILE A 58 9.04 -3.61 -5.61
N GLN A 59 8.45 -4.79 -5.90
CA GLN A 59 7.78 -5.63 -4.90
C GLN A 59 8.77 -6.11 -3.83
N TYR A 60 9.99 -6.44 -4.22
CA TYR A 60 11.00 -6.95 -3.29
C TYR A 60 11.52 -5.84 -2.37
N SER A 61 11.89 -4.69 -2.91
CA SER A 61 12.32 -3.54 -2.10
C SER A 61 11.23 -3.07 -1.15
N TYR A 62 9.98 -3.05 -1.62
CA TYR A 62 8.84 -2.65 -0.82
C TYR A 62 8.59 -3.60 0.35
N LEU A 63 8.60 -4.92 0.10
CA LEU A 63 8.39 -5.92 1.14
C LEU A 63 9.54 -5.94 2.15
N ILE A 64 10.79 -5.83 1.72
CA ILE A 64 11.95 -5.82 2.63
C ILE A 64 11.85 -4.63 3.59
N ILE A 65 11.66 -3.42 3.07
CA ILE A 65 11.59 -2.21 3.90
C ILE A 65 10.38 -2.27 4.84
N ASN A 66 9.20 -2.66 4.34
CA ASN A 66 8.00 -2.78 5.19
C ASN A 66 8.15 -3.87 6.25
N THR A 67 8.83 -4.98 5.96
CA THR A 67 9.08 -6.04 6.95
C THR A 67 9.94 -5.51 8.10
N VAL A 68 11.01 -4.76 7.78
CA VAL A 68 11.85 -4.11 8.81
C VAL A 68 11.00 -3.16 9.67
N LEU A 69 10.19 -2.30 9.03
CA LEU A 69 9.32 -1.38 9.75
C LEU A 69 8.25 -2.09 10.60
N LEU A 70 7.69 -3.20 10.14
CA LEU A 70 6.76 -4.03 10.92
C LEU A 70 7.41 -4.62 12.17
N VAL A 71 8.68 -5.05 12.08
CA VAL A 71 9.43 -5.53 13.26
C VAL A 71 9.59 -4.41 14.28
N PHE A 72 9.91 -3.19 13.83
CA PHE A 72 9.97 -2.02 14.71
C PHE A 72 8.58 -1.64 15.25
N SER A 73 7.52 -1.71 14.44
CA SER A 73 6.16 -1.38 14.87
C SER A 73 5.68 -2.31 15.96
N PHE A 74 6.03 -3.59 15.87
CA PHE A 74 5.68 -4.57 16.89
C PHE A 74 6.27 -4.21 18.25
N LYS A 75 7.53 -3.75 18.26
CA LYS A 75 8.22 -3.33 19.49
C LYS A 75 7.73 -2.00 20.06
N ILE A 76 7.36 -1.04 19.20
CA ILE A 76 7.09 0.36 19.62
C ILE A 76 5.59 0.64 19.77
N LEU A 77 4.77 0.21 18.81
CA LEU A 77 3.33 0.52 18.74
C LEU A 77 2.43 -0.64 19.22
N GLY A 78 3.00 -1.84 19.33
CA GLY A 78 2.32 -3.03 19.87
C GLY A 78 1.59 -3.89 18.83
N PHE A 79 1.04 -5.00 19.31
CA PHE A 79 0.52 -6.09 18.46
C PHE A 79 -0.67 -5.68 17.60
N LYS A 80 -1.66 -4.98 18.17
CA LYS A 80 -2.89 -4.60 17.43
C LYS A 80 -2.60 -3.67 16.25
N PHE A 81 -1.68 -2.72 16.41
CA PHE A 81 -1.26 -1.83 15.33
C PHE A 81 -0.55 -2.63 14.23
N THR A 82 0.41 -3.48 14.63
CA THR A 82 1.20 -4.30 13.70
C THR A 82 0.32 -5.19 12.83
N ILE A 83 -0.73 -5.81 13.37
CA ILE A 83 -1.68 -6.62 12.60
C ILE A 83 -2.46 -5.76 11.60
N LYS A 84 -2.95 -4.57 12.00
CA LYS A 84 -3.64 -3.65 11.08
C LYS A 84 -2.71 -3.16 9.97
N THR A 85 -1.45 -2.87 10.27
CA THR A 85 -0.43 -2.47 9.28
C THR A 85 -0.10 -3.61 8.33
N ALA A 86 0.12 -4.82 8.83
CA ALA A 86 0.39 -6.00 8.00
C ALA A 86 -0.79 -6.30 7.06
N PHE A 87 -2.02 -6.23 7.57
CA PHE A 87 -3.23 -6.32 6.76
C PHE A 87 -3.24 -5.25 5.67
N GLY A 88 -2.98 -3.99 6.02
CA GLY A 88 -2.94 -2.89 5.06
C GLY A 88 -1.88 -3.07 3.97
N ILE A 89 -0.66 -3.52 4.33
CA ILE A 89 0.42 -3.77 3.37
C ILE A 89 0.04 -4.88 2.38
N LEU A 90 -0.50 -6.00 2.88
CA LEU A 90 -0.91 -7.13 2.04
C LEU A 90 -2.06 -6.74 1.11
N THR A 91 -3.08 -6.08 1.64
CA THR A 91 -4.21 -5.58 0.86
C THR A 91 -3.75 -4.58 -0.20
N LEU A 92 -2.88 -3.63 0.17
CA LEU A 92 -2.37 -2.65 -0.78
C LEU A 92 -1.55 -3.30 -1.89
N THR A 93 -0.67 -4.25 -1.54
CA THR A 93 0.14 -4.99 -2.52
C THR A 93 -0.74 -5.70 -3.55
N PHE A 94 -1.80 -6.36 -3.08
CA PHE A 94 -2.77 -7.03 -3.94
C PHE A 94 -3.58 -6.05 -4.81
N LEU A 95 -4.05 -4.93 -4.23
CA LEU A 95 -4.79 -3.91 -4.98
C LEU A 95 -3.92 -3.25 -6.04
N LEU A 96 -2.65 -2.97 -5.75
CA LEU A 96 -1.71 -2.40 -6.72
C LEU A 96 -1.52 -3.34 -7.92
N ASP A 97 -1.33 -4.65 -7.70
CA ASP A 97 -1.23 -5.63 -8.81
C ASP A 97 -2.53 -5.67 -9.64
N ILE A 98 -3.70 -5.69 -8.99
CA ILE A 98 -4.99 -5.66 -9.69
C ILE A 98 -5.14 -4.38 -10.52
N PHE A 99 -4.98 -3.22 -9.90
CA PHE A 99 -5.20 -1.94 -10.58
C PHE A 99 -4.16 -1.72 -11.67
N GLN A 100 -2.91 -2.15 -11.48
CA GLN A 100 -1.90 -2.13 -12.53
C GLN A 100 -2.31 -2.99 -13.73
N ARG A 101 -2.89 -4.19 -13.51
CA ARG A 101 -3.39 -5.04 -14.61
C ARG A 101 -4.63 -4.48 -15.29
N ILE A 102 -5.53 -3.86 -14.52
CA ILE A 102 -6.78 -3.27 -15.05
C ILE A 102 -6.48 -2.01 -15.86
N VAL A 103 -5.64 -1.11 -15.32
CA VAL A 103 -5.25 0.13 -15.99
C VAL A 103 -4.27 -0.14 -17.13
N GLY A 104 -3.40 -1.15 -16.99
CA GLY A 104 -2.40 -1.49 -18.00
C GLY A 104 -1.43 -0.32 -18.27
N ASP A 105 -1.01 -0.16 -19.53
CA ASP A 105 -0.19 0.96 -19.99
C ASP A 105 -1.03 2.18 -20.43
N VAL A 106 -2.28 2.28 -19.98
CA VAL A 106 -3.16 3.38 -20.37
C VAL A 106 -2.68 4.68 -19.73
N ARG A 107 -2.04 5.52 -20.54
CA ARG A 107 -1.66 6.90 -20.21
C ARG A 107 -2.89 7.80 -20.35
N ILE A 108 -3.52 8.12 -19.20
CA ILE A 108 -4.77 8.89 -19.17
C ILE A 108 -4.53 10.40 -19.38
N ILE A 109 -3.39 10.91 -18.91
CA ILE A 109 -2.95 12.28 -19.21
C ILE A 109 -2.27 12.22 -20.57
N GLY A 110 -2.71 13.04 -21.53
CA GLY A 110 -2.26 13.01 -22.93
C GLY A 110 -0.75 12.81 -23.10
N ASP A 111 -0.39 12.09 -24.16
CA ASP A 111 0.99 11.74 -24.52
C ASP A 111 1.69 12.98 -25.08
N ASP A 112 1.93 13.95 -24.21
CA ASP A 112 2.79 15.08 -24.51
C ASP A 112 4.18 14.75 -23.94
N GLN A 113 5.16 14.74 -24.85
CA GLN A 113 6.58 14.84 -24.54
C GLN A 113 6.85 15.84 -23.40
#